data_AF-A0AAP0K2T6-F1
#
_entry.id   AF-A0AAP0K2T6-F1
#
_cell.length_a   1.000
_cell.length_b   1.000
_cell.length_c   1.000
_cell.angle_alpha   90.00
_cell.angle_beta   90.00
_cell.angle_gamma   90.00
#
_symmetry.space_group_name_H-M   'P 1'
#
loop_
_entity.id
_entity.type
_entity.pdbx_description
1 polymer ?
#
loop_
_entity_poly.entity_id
_entity_poly.type
_entity_poly.pdbx_seq_one_letter_code
_entity_poly.pdbx_strand_id
1 'polypeptide(L)'
;MAVKKDDAVKQIFSRCLLNCLHISLWRCYIQFIRKVNEKKAAEGQEESKKAFEFMLNYIGTAIASGPLWMEYITFLKALPATTAQEGSQRMTSIRKAYQRAIVTPTHHLEQLWRDYENFENSVSRALAKGLLSEYQPKYNSARAIYRERKKYVEDIDWTMLVVPPTGSYKVSLKQQQLASTPN
;
A
#
# COMPACT_ATOMS: atom_id res chain seq x y z
N MET A 1 -20.25 7.39 -25.07
CA MET A 1 -20.88 6.84 -23.85
C MET A 1 -19.89 6.53 -22.72
N ALA A 2 -18.65 6.07 -23.00
CA ALA A 2 -17.63 5.81 -21.97
C ALA A 2 -17.21 7.06 -21.18
N VAL A 3 -16.95 8.19 -21.85
CA VAL A 3 -16.52 9.45 -21.21
C VAL A 3 -17.49 9.94 -20.13
N LYS A 4 -18.81 9.90 -20.39
CA LYS A 4 -19.83 10.26 -19.41
C LYS A 4 -19.83 9.37 -18.16
N LYS A 5 -19.39 8.11 -18.28
CA LYS A 5 -19.26 7.20 -17.14
C LYS A 5 -17.99 7.49 -16.33
N ASP A 6 -16.90 7.85 -17.00
CA ASP A 6 -15.64 8.20 -16.33
C ASP A 6 -15.78 9.47 -15.48
N ASP A 7 -16.54 10.47 -15.93
CA ASP A 7 -16.82 11.69 -15.16
C ASP A 7 -17.65 11.40 -13.90
N ALA A 8 -18.65 10.52 -13.99
CA ALA A 8 -19.41 10.08 -12.83
C ALA A 8 -18.52 9.35 -11.80
N VAL A 9 -17.58 8.51 -12.26
CA VAL A 9 -16.61 7.83 -11.39
C VAL A 9 -15.69 8.83 -10.69
N LYS A 10 -15.19 9.85 -11.41
CA LYS A 10 -14.37 10.93 -10.81
C LYS A 10 -15.14 11.69 -9.74
N GLN A 11 -16.42 11.99 -9.96
CA GLN A 11 -17.27 12.65 -8.95
C GLN A 11 -17.47 11.81 -7.70
N ILE A 12 -17.58 10.48 -7.84
CA ILE A 12 -17.64 9.58 -6.69
C ILE A 12 -16.33 9.67 -5.89
N PHE A 13 -15.17 9.55 -6.56
CA PHE A 13 -13.88 9.66 -5.90
C PHE A 13 -13.68 11.03 -5.23
N SER A 14 -14.05 12.14 -5.88
CA SER A 14 -13.91 13.47 -5.27
C SER A 14 -14.72 13.62 -3.98
N ARG A 15 -15.84 12.89 -3.84
CA ARG A 15 -16.69 12.92 -2.64
C ARG A 15 -16.12 12.09 -1.48
N CYS A 16 -15.52 10.93 -1.77
CA CYS A 16 -15.20 9.95 -0.72
C CYS A 16 -13.70 9.64 -0.53
N LEU A 17 -12.83 9.86 -1.51
CA LEU A 17 -11.47 9.31 -1.50
C LEU A 17 -10.64 9.81 -0.31
N LEU A 18 -10.72 11.11 0.00
CA LEU A 18 -9.98 11.71 1.11
C LEU A 18 -10.65 11.51 2.48
N ASN A 19 -11.95 11.20 2.48
CA ASN A 19 -12.73 10.98 3.70
C ASN A 19 -12.72 9.51 4.13
N CYS A 20 -12.49 8.59 3.19
CA CYS A 20 -12.48 7.15 3.41
C CYS A 20 -11.12 6.56 3.04
N LEU A 21 -10.28 6.33 4.03
CA LEU A 21 -8.92 5.79 3.84
C LEU A 21 -8.91 4.25 3.72
N HIS A 22 -9.95 3.67 3.12
CA HIS A 22 -10.06 2.23 2.95
C HIS A 22 -9.20 1.75 1.77
N ILE A 23 -8.33 0.76 2.00
CA ILE A 23 -7.34 0.31 1.00
C ILE A 23 -8.01 -0.12 -0.31
N SER A 24 -9.13 -0.85 -0.26
CA SER A 24 -9.81 -1.30 -1.48
C SER A 24 -10.36 -0.14 -2.32
N LEU A 25 -10.76 0.97 -1.69
CA LEU A 25 -11.23 2.17 -2.40
C LEU A 25 -10.07 2.80 -3.19
N TRP A 26 -8.92 2.97 -2.53
CA TRP A 26 -7.73 3.51 -3.15
C TRP A 26 -7.13 2.60 -4.23
N ARG A 27 -7.24 1.27 -4.07
CA ARG A 27 -6.92 0.32 -5.15
C ARG A 27 -7.82 0.50 -6.36
N CYS A 28 -9.13 0.69 -6.15
CA CYS A 28 -10.06 0.99 -7.23
C CYS A 28 -9.69 2.32 -7.92
N TYR A 29 -9.33 3.34 -7.15
CA TYR A 29 -8.86 4.62 -7.67
C TYR A 29 -7.64 4.46 -8.58
N ILE A 30 -6.58 3.77 -8.12
CA ILE A 30 -5.36 3.65 -8.93
C ILE A 30 -5.58 2.81 -10.19
N GLN A 31 -6.42 1.76 -10.12
CA GLN A 31 -6.82 0.97 -11.28
C GLN A 31 -7.59 1.82 -12.30
N PHE A 32 -8.50 2.67 -11.83
CA PHE A 32 -9.24 3.60 -12.69
C PHE A 32 -8.29 4.59 -13.38
N ILE A 33 -7.39 5.24 -12.63
CA ILE A 33 -6.42 6.18 -13.21
C ILE A 33 -5.55 5.51 -14.28
N ARG A 34 -5.02 4.31 -13.99
CA ARG A 34 -4.22 3.55 -14.97
C ARG A 34 -5.01 3.24 -16.24
N LYS A 35 -6.29 2.86 -16.12
CA LYS A 35 -7.15 2.55 -17.26
C LYS A 35 -7.47 3.78 -18.10
N VAL A 36 -7.77 4.92 -17.47
CA VAL A 36 -8.03 6.17 -18.20
C VAL A 36 -6.77 6.65 -18.94
N ASN A 37 -5.61 6.40 -18.36
CA ASN A 37 -4.33 6.90 -18.87
C ASN A 37 -3.60 5.95 -19.83
N GLU A 38 -4.12 4.74 -20.03
CA GLU A 38 -3.52 3.72 -20.91
C GLU A 38 -3.30 4.25 -22.34
N LYS A 39 -4.20 5.10 -22.84
CA LYS A 39 -4.13 5.66 -24.20
C LYS A 39 -3.17 6.84 -24.36
N LYS A 40 -2.68 7.42 -23.26
CA LYS A 40 -1.82 8.62 -23.27
C LYS A 40 -0.31 8.30 -23.26
N ALA A 41 0.07 7.03 -23.44
CA ALA A 41 1.45 6.56 -23.47
C ALA A 41 2.33 7.16 -22.34
N ALA A 42 3.34 7.96 -22.67
CA ALA A 42 4.29 8.54 -21.71
C ALA A 42 3.64 9.54 -20.73
N GLU A 43 2.74 10.41 -21.20
CA GLU A 43 2.00 11.35 -20.34
C GLU A 43 1.13 10.59 -19.35
N GLY A 44 0.45 9.54 -19.82
CA GLY A 44 -0.38 8.67 -18.98
C GLY A 44 0.41 7.91 -17.91
N GLN A 45 1.64 7.50 -18.23
CA GLN A 45 2.55 6.87 -17.27
C GLN A 45 2.97 7.85 -16.17
N GLU A 46 3.31 9.09 -16.52
CA GLU A 46 3.70 10.11 -15.54
C GLU A 46 2.52 10.51 -14.64
N GLU A 47 1.30 10.67 -15.20
CA GLU A 47 0.09 10.89 -14.40
C GLU A 47 -0.20 9.71 -13.46
N SER A 48 -0.02 8.46 -13.94
CA SER A 48 -0.21 7.26 -13.13
C SER A 48 0.81 7.19 -11.99
N LYS A 49 2.07 7.55 -12.26
CA LYS A 49 3.12 7.62 -11.24
C LYS A 49 2.76 8.64 -10.15
N LYS A 50 2.32 9.84 -10.54
CA LYS A 50 1.85 10.87 -9.60
C LYS A 50 0.67 10.37 -8.75
N ALA A 51 -0.27 9.65 -9.35
CA ALA A 51 -1.40 9.06 -8.63
C ALA A 51 -0.98 7.98 -7.62
N PHE A 52 0.00 7.14 -7.97
CA PHE A 52 0.58 6.18 -7.02
C PHE A 52 1.27 6.89 -5.84
N GLU A 53 2.09 7.90 -6.11
CA GLU A 53 2.76 8.67 -5.05
C GLU A 53 1.75 9.38 -4.14
N PHE A 54 0.70 9.95 -4.73
CA PHE A 54 -0.42 10.54 -4.00
C PHE A 54 -1.11 9.53 -3.09
N MET A 55 -1.49 8.36 -3.61
CA MET A 55 -2.09 7.28 -2.81
C MET A 55 -1.18 6.84 -1.66
N LEU A 56 0.11 6.61 -1.94
CA LEU A 56 1.07 6.16 -0.93
C LEU A 56 1.34 7.22 0.15
N ASN A 57 1.12 8.51 -0.14
CA ASN A 57 1.20 9.56 0.87
C ASN A 57 0.04 9.52 1.87
N TYR A 58 -1.16 9.10 1.44
CA TYR A 58 -2.33 8.98 2.32
C TYR A 58 -2.38 7.65 3.07
N ILE A 59 -2.22 6.53 2.34
CA ILE A 59 -2.46 5.18 2.90
C ILE A 59 -1.23 4.28 2.89
N GLY A 60 -0.05 4.81 2.50
CA GLY A 60 1.17 4.03 2.46
C GLY A 60 1.61 3.51 3.83
N THR A 61 1.23 4.15 4.93
CA THR A 61 1.58 3.75 6.32
C THR A 61 0.61 2.76 6.96
N ALA A 62 -0.51 2.47 6.29
CA ALA A 62 -1.48 1.49 6.76
C ALA A 62 -0.83 0.09 6.84
N ILE A 63 -1.19 -0.70 7.86
CA ILE A 63 -0.57 -2.02 8.06
C ILE A 63 -0.79 -2.98 6.87
N ALA A 64 -1.94 -2.82 6.19
CA ALA A 64 -2.31 -3.58 5.01
C ALA A 64 -1.88 -2.94 3.68
N SER A 65 -1.05 -1.88 3.69
CA SER A 65 -0.61 -1.18 2.46
C SER A 65 0.44 -1.94 1.64
N GLY A 66 1.00 -3.04 2.16
CA GLY A 66 2.05 -3.84 1.50
C GLY A 66 1.79 -4.13 0.01
N PRO A 67 0.59 -4.60 -0.39
CA PRO A 67 0.24 -4.81 -1.80
C PRO A 67 0.31 -3.55 -2.66
N LEU A 68 0.06 -2.37 -2.11
CA LEU A 68 0.16 -1.09 -2.84
C LEU A 68 1.60 -0.76 -3.18
N TRP A 69 2.52 -0.99 -2.24
CA TRP A 69 3.96 -0.84 -2.47
C TRP A 69 4.45 -1.79 -3.57
N MET A 70 4.05 -3.06 -3.49
CA MET A 70 4.42 -4.06 -4.51
C MET A 70 3.84 -3.71 -5.89
N GLU A 71 2.58 -3.26 -5.96
CA GLU A 71 1.97 -2.83 -7.22
C GLU A 71 2.67 -1.60 -7.80
N TYR A 72 3.04 -0.61 -6.96
CA TYR A 72 3.79 0.56 -7.42
C TYR A 72 5.19 0.21 -7.93
N ILE A 73 5.93 -0.64 -7.22
CA ILE A 73 7.25 -1.11 -7.65
C ILE A 73 7.14 -1.89 -8.97
N THR A 74 6.13 -2.74 -9.10
CA THR A 74 5.87 -3.49 -10.34
C THR A 74 5.57 -2.53 -11.51
N PHE A 75 4.75 -1.50 -11.26
CA PHE A 75 4.49 -0.45 -12.22
C PHE A 75 5.77 0.27 -12.65
N LEU A 76 6.62 0.68 -11.71
CA LEU A 76 7.90 1.35 -12.02
C LEU A 76 8.86 0.46 -12.83
N LYS A 77 8.91 -0.85 -12.53
CA LYS A 77 9.71 -1.82 -13.30
C LYS A 77 9.22 -1.98 -14.74
N ALA A 78 7.91 -1.88 -14.96
CA ALA A 78 7.28 -2.02 -16.27
C ALA A 78 7.39 -0.77 -17.16
N LEU A 79 7.78 0.38 -16.61
CA LEU A 79 7.97 1.60 -17.41
C LEU A 79 9.07 1.38 -18.46
N PRO A 80 8.85 1.79 -19.73
CA PRO A 80 9.86 1.70 -20.76
C PRO A 80 11.06 2.60 -20.41
N ALA A 81 12.25 2.20 -20.85
CA ALA A 81 13.46 3.01 -20.78
C ALA A 81 14.20 2.86 -22.10
N THR A 82 14.07 3.86 -22.97
CA THR A 82 14.61 3.89 -24.32
C THR A 82 16.06 4.40 -24.30
N THR A 83 16.37 5.30 -23.37
CA THR A 83 17.71 5.87 -23.20
C THR A 83 18.39 5.35 -21.92
N ALA A 84 19.72 5.40 -21.89
CA ALA A 84 20.49 5.09 -20.69
C ALA A 84 20.13 6.01 -19.50
N GLN A 85 19.81 7.27 -19.78
CA GLN A 85 19.36 8.24 -18.78
C GLN A 85 18.01 7.85 -18.17
N GLU A 86 17.03 7.46 -19.00
CA GLU A 86 15.74 6.95 -18.54
C GLU A 86 15.90 5.67 -17.70
N GLY A 87 16.80 4.77 -18.12
CA GLY A 87 17.14 3.57 -17.37
C GLY A 87 17.65 3.88 -15.97
N SER A 88 18.56 4.85 -15.85
CA SER A 88 19.11 5.32 -14.57
C SER A 88 18.03 5.97 -13.68
N GLN A 89 17.17 6.81 -14.27
CA GLN A 89 16.08 7.46 -13.54
C GLN A 89 15.03 6.46 -13.04
N ARG A 90 14.70 5.46 -13.85
CA ARG A 90 13.80 4.35 -13.48
C ARG A 90 14.39 3.54 -12.34
N MET A 91 15.66 3.15 -12.44
CA MET A 91 16.38 2.44 -11.37
C MET A 91 16.37 3.23 -10.05
N THR A 92 16.64 4.53 -10.11
CA THR A 92 16.62 5.42 -8.94
C THR A 92 15.22 5.52 -8.32
N SER A 93 14.18 5.58 -9.15
CA SER A 93 12.78 5.61 -8.69
C SER A 93 12.39 4.30 -8.01
N ILE A 94 12.76 3.15 -8.58
CA ILE A 94 12.51 1.82 -7.98
C ILE A 94 13.22 1.69 -6.63
N ARG A 95 14.49 2.10 -6.56
CA ARG A 95 15.26 2.11 -5.31
C ARG A 95 14.57 2.94 -4.23
N LYS A 96 14.18 4.17 -4.56
CA LYS A 96 13.48 5.07 -3.63
C LYS A 96 12.16 4.46 -3.13
N ALA A 97 11.42 3.77 -4.01
CA ALA A 97 10.18 3.09 -3.63
C ALA A 97 10.44 1.93 -2.66
N TYR A 98 11.42 1.07 -2.93
CA TYR A 98 11.80 0.00 -2.00
C TYR A 98 12.26 0.54 -0.64
N GLN A 99 13.16 1.52 -0.64
CA GLN A 99 13.71 2.12 0.58
C GLN A 99 12.62 2.71 1.49
N ARG A 100 11.56 3.29 0.90
CA ARG A 100 10.39 3.76 1.65
C ARG A 100 9.49 2.61 2.13
N ALA A 101 9.32 1.57 1.32
CA ALA A 101 8.49 0.41 1.64
C ALA A 101 9.08 -0.43 2.79
N ILE A 102 10.41 -0.68 2.79
CA ILE A 102 11.09 -1.53 3.79
C ILE A 102 11.25 -0.87 5.17
N VAL A 103 10.95 0.41 5.28
CA VAL A 103 10.89 1.12 6.58
C VAL A 103 9.45 1.32 7.05
N THR A 104 8.46 0.83 6.28
CA THR A 104 7.05 0.94 6.61
C THR A 104 6.55 -0.36 7.27
N PRO A 105 6.04 -0.32 8.52
CA PRO A 105 5.57 -1.53 9.22
C PRO A 105 4.27 -2.10 8.61
N THR A 106 4.39 -2.96 7.60
CA THR A 106 3.27 -3.60 6.88
C THR A 106 3.31 -5.12 6.99
N HIS A 107 2.21 -5.80 6.64
CA HIS A 107 2.15 -7.27 6.58
C HIS A 107 3.18 -7.90 5.62
N HIS A 108 3.60 -7.18 4.59
CA HIS A 108 4.49 -7.68 3.53
C HIS A 108 5.94 -7.23 3.71
N LEU A 109 6.28 -6.70 4.89
CA LEU A 109 7.59 -6.11 5.16
C LEU A 109 8.77 -7.07 4.87
N GLU A 110 8.65 -8.35 5.24
CA GLU A 110 9.69 -9.35 5.00
C GLU A 110 9.85 -9.66 3.51
N GLN A 111 8.75 -9.74 2.77
CA GLN A 111 8.76 -9.94 1.31
C GLN A 111 9.42 -8.75 0.60
N LEU A 112 9.04 -7.53 1.00
CA LEU A 112 9.61 -6.29 0.45
C LEU A 112 11.13 -6.20 0.71
N TRP A 113 11.60 -6.66 1.87
CA TRP A 113 13.03 -6.71 2.19
C TRP A 113 13.79 -7.68 1.27
N ARG A 114 13.29 -8.92 1.12
CA ARG A 114 13.89 -9.93 0.22
C ARG A 114 13.95 -9.43 -1.21
N ASP A 115 12.88 -8.80 -1.69
CA ASP A 115 12.82 -8.25 -3.03
C ASP A 115 13.77 -7.06 -3.23
N TYR A 116 14.00 -6.26 -2.19
CA TYR A 116 14.98 -5.18 -2.19
C TYR A 116 16.42 -5.71 -2.23
N GLU A 117 16.73 -6.74 -1.45
CA GLU A 117 18.03 -7.42 -1.49
C GLU A 117 18.34 -7.97 -2.89
N ASN A 118 17.36 -8.65 -3.49
CA ASN A 118 17.49 -9.16 -4.85
C ASN A 118 17.68 -8.03 -5.88
N PHE A 119 16.91 -6.95 -5.74
CA PHE A 119 17.03 -5.78 -6.62
C PHE A 119 18.42 -5.15 -6.54
N GLU A 120 18.94 -4.81 -5.36
CA GLU A 120 20.24 -4.16 -5.26
C GLU A 120 21.38 -5.07 -5.74
N ASN A 121 21.32 -6.36 -5.43
CA ASN A 121 22.31 -7.33 -5.93
C ASN A 121 22.27 -7.46 -7.47
N SER A 122 21.08 -7.37 -8.08
CA SER A 122 20.93 -7.40 -9.55
C SER A 122 21.46 -6.14 -10.23
N VAL A 123 21.41 -4.99 -9.55
CA VAL A 123 21.91 -3.71 -10.07
C VAL A 123 23.43 -3.63 -9.95
N SER A 124 23.97 -3.84 -8.74
CA SER A 124 25.41 -3.82 -8.49
C SER A 124 25.73 -4.47 -7.14
N ARG A 125 26.35 -5.65 -7.19
CA ARG A 125 26.81 -6.35 -5.97
C ARG A 125 27.77 -5.53 -5.11
N ALA A 126 28.60 -4.69 -5.73
CA ALA A 126 29.54 -3.84 -5.02
C ALA A 126 28.82 -2.75 -4.20
N LEU A 127 27.80 -2.10 -4.78
CA LEU A 127 27.00 -1.08 -4.10
C LEU A 127 25.99 -1.69 -3.11
N ALA A 128 25.45 -2.87 -3.43
CA ALA A 128 24.44 -3.56 -2.63
C ALA A 128 24.90 -3.76 -1.18
N LYS A 129 26.15 -4.17 -0.94
CA LYS A 129 26.66 -4.41 0.42
C LYS A 129 26.54 -3.17 1.31
N GLY A 130 26.88 -1.99 0.80
CA GLY A 130 26.77 -0.73 1.55
C GLY A 130 25.31 -0.35 1.81
N LEU A 131 24.47 -0.37 0.77
CA LEU A 131 23.05 -0.01 0.86
C LEU A 131 22.27 -0.94 1.79
N LEU A 132 22.52 -2.25 1.71
CA LEU A 132 21.86 -3.23 2.58
C LEU A 132 22.30 -3.07 4.03
N SER A 133 23.60 -2.86 4.28
CA SER A 133 24.10 -2.59 5.63
C SER A 133 23.51 -1.32 6.24
N GLU A 134 23.29 -0.28 5.43
CA GLU A 134 22.68 0.98 5.89
C GLU A 134 21.20 0.81 6.25
N TYR A 135 20.45 0.04 5.46
CA TYR A 135 19.00 -0.13 5.65
C TYR A 135 18.62 -1.29 6.57
N GLN A 136 19.51 -2.25 6.83
CA GLN A 136 19.27 -3.37 7.74
C GLN A 136 18.74 -2.93 9.12
N PRO A 137 19.36 -1.97 9.84
CA PRO A 137 18.83 -1.52 11.13
C PRO A 137 17.46 -0.83 11.01
N LYS A 138 17.22 -0.08 9.93
CA LYS A 138 15.92 0.59 9.68
C LYS A 138 14.81 -0.44 9.45
N TYR A 139 15.09 -1.48 8.66
CA TYR A 139 14.19 -2.61 8.45
C TYR A 139 13.91 -3.38 9.75
N ASN A 140 14.94 -3.68 10.55
CA ASN A 140 14.78 -4.37 11.82
C ASN A 140 13.88 -3.58 12.79
N SER A 141 14.03 -2.25 12.84
CA SER A 141 13.16 -1.36 13.60
C SER A 141 11.71 -1.41 13.09
N ALA A 142 11.50 -1.28 11.78
CA ALA A 142 10.17 -1.40 11.18
C ALA A 142 9.52 -2.76 11.46
N ARG A 143 10.31 -3.85 11.49
CA ARG A 143 9.83 -5.20 11.81
C ARG A 143 9.41 -5.35 13.27
N ALA A 144 10.13 -4.71 14.19
CA ALA A 144 9.74 -4.67 15.60
C ALA A 144 8.41 -3.95 15.79
N ILE A 145 8.27 -2.75 15.19
CA ILE A 145 7.03 -1.96 15.23
C ILE A 145 5.87 -2.73 14.60
N TYR A 146 6.09 -3.43 13.48
CA TYR A 146 5.07 -4.25 12.84
C TYR A 146 4.53 -5.33 13.78
N ARG A 147 5.41 -6.04 14.49
CA ARG A 147 5.02 -7.09 15.44
C ARG A 147 4.18 -6.54 16.57
N GLU A 148 4.48 -5.34 17.04
CA GLU A 148 3.68 -4.65 18.06
C GLU A 148 2.32 -4.24 17.51
N ARG A 149 2.29 -3.52 16.38
CA ARG A 149 1.05 -3.07 15.73
C ARG A 149 0.10 -4.20 15.44
N LYS A 150 0.60 -5.35 14.96
CA LYS A 150 -0.20 -6.51 14.56
C LYS A 150 -1.13 -6.97 15.69
N LYS A 151 -0.64 -7.00 16.94
CA LYS A 151 -1.40 -7.45 18.12
C LYS A 151 -2.67 -6.63 18.37
N TYR A 152 -2.66 -5.35 18.00
CA TYR A 152 -3.80 -4.47 18.22
C TYR A 152 -4.84 -4.51 17.10
N VAL A 153 -4.47 -5.03 15.93
CA VAL A 153 -5.29 -4.95 14.72
C VAL A 153 -5.76 -6.30 14.20
N GLU A 154 -5.26 -7.41 14.78
CA GLU A 154 -5.59 -8.75 14.31
C GLU A 154 -7.07 -9.12 14.53
N ASP A 155 -7.66 -8.63 15.61
CA ASP A 155 -9.07 -8.88 15.95
C ASP A 155 -10.04 -7.81 15.41
N ILE A 156 -9.53 -6.83 14.65
CA ILE A 156 -10.36 -5.78 14.06
C ILE A 156 -10.94 -6.26 12.74
N ASP A 157 -12.27 -6.31 12.66
CA ASP A 157 -12.98 -6.46 11.40
C ASP A 157 -13.02 -5.13 10.64
N TRP A 158 -12.17 -5.01 9.62
CA TRP A 158 -12.09 -3.85 8.74
C TRP A 158 -13.26 -3.74 7.75
N THR A 159 -14.12 -4.75 7.66
CA THR A 159 -15.28 -4.79 6.76
C THR A 159 -16.60 -4.42 7.44
N MET A 160 -16.60 -4.31 8.77
CA MET A 160 -17.79 -3.95 9.53
C MET A 160 -18.24 -2.52 9.21
N LEU A 161 -19.53 -2.35 8.93
CA LEU A 161 -20.13 -1.03 8.73
C LEU A 161 -20.25 -0.29 10.06
N VAL A 162 -20.06 1.03 10.01
CA VAL A 162 -20.28 1.90 11.16
C VAL A 162 -21.77 1.88 11.50
N VAL A 163 -22.10 1.28 12.64
CA VAL A 163 -23.46 1.26 13.19
C VAL A 163 -23.47 2.05 14.51
N PRO A 164 -24.53 2.84 14.78
CA PRO A 164 -24.64 3.51 16.06
C PRO A 164 -24.75 2.46 17.19
N PRO A 165 -24.25 2.74 18.41
CA PRO A 165 -24.39 1.82 19.53
C PRO A 165 -25.86 1.57 19.86
N THR A 166 -26.40 0.41 19.48
CA THR A 166 -27.81 0.04 19.72
C THR A 166 -28.04 -0.65 21.07
N GLY A 167 -27.07 -0.63 21.99
CA GLY A 167 -27.20 -1.20 23.33
C GLY A 167 -27.29 -2.74 23.40
N SER A 168 -27.28 -3.44 22.26
CA SER A 168 -27.47 -4.90 22.17
C SER A 168 -26.33 -5.72 22.80
N TYR A 169 -25.18 -5.10 23.06
CA TYR A 169 -24.04 -5.73 23.74
C TYR A 169 -24.37 -6.22 25.17
N LYS A 170 -25.39 -5.64 25.82
CA LYS A 170 -25.80 -6.06 27.17
C LYS A 170 -26.57 -7.38 27.20
N VAL A 171 -27.19 -7.79 26.09
CA VAL A 171 -28.02 -9.01 26.03
C VAL A 171 -27.13 -10.25 25.89
N SER A 172 -26.11 -10.20 25.03
CA SER A 172 -25.19 -11.31 24.78
C SER A 172 -24.27 -11.60 25.96
N LEU A 173 -23.74 -10.56 26.64
CA LEU A 173 -22.90 -10.74 27.83
C LEU A 173 -23.69 -11.32 29.02
N LYS A 174 -24.94 -10.90 29.24
CA LYS A 174 -25.80 -11.49 30.28
C LYS A 174 -26.12 -12.96 29.97
N GLN A 175 -26.43 -13.30 28.72
CA GLN A 175 -26.71 -14.69 28.33
C GLN A 175 -25.48 -15.61 28.46
N GLN A 176 -24.29 -15.12 28.15
CA GLN A 176 -23.05 -15.87 28.38
C GLN A 176 -22.75 -16.06 29.87
N GLN A 177 -22.94 -15.03 30.70
CA GLN A 177 -22.72 -15.15 32.16
C GLN A 177 -23.73 -16.10 32.84
N LEU A 178 -24.99 -16.11 32.40
CA LEU A 178 -26.03 -17.03 32.87
C LEU A 178 -25.82 -18.49 32.42
N ALA A 179 -25.12 -18.72 31.30
CA ALA A 179 -24.80 -20.06 30.80
C ALA A 179 -23.54 -20.67 31.44
N SER A 180 -22.72 -19.86 32.11
CA SER A 180 -21.46 -20.27 32.74
C SER A 180 -21.52 -20.53 34.24
N THR A 181 -22.67 -20.35 34.89
CA THR A 181 -22.89 -20.77 36.29
C THR A 181 -23.26 -22.25 36.33
N PRO A 182 -22.40 -23.14 36.85
CA PRO A 182 -22.77 -24.54 37.08
C PRO A 182 -23.72 -24.62 38.27
N ASN A 183 -24.71 -25.52 38.18
CA ASN A 183 -25.49 -26.01 39.31
C ASN A 183 -24.61 -26.81 40.28
#